data_AF-A0A7S3WYJ3-F1
#
_entry.id   AF-A0A7S3WYJ3-F1
#
_cell.length_a   1.000
_cell.length_b   1.000
_cell.length_c   1.000
_cell.angle_alpha   90.00
_cell.angle_beta   90.00
_cell.angle_gamma   90.00
#
_symmetry.space_group_name_H-M   'P 1'
#
loop_
_entity.id
_entity.type
_entity.pdbx_description
1 polymer ?
#
loop_
_entity_poly.entity_id
_entity_poly.type
_entity_poly.pdbx_seq_one_letter_code
_entity_poly.pdbx_strand_id
1 'polypeptide(L)'
;QREMEGEEDDDEDEDDEDGEEGRPSEAARLLLEHRFGKDCVEKAEAAEQSLGLFDDHDKEEAHLLNLAAHMRKIGADLFGKHAPEFESQFAKKLLEVRAQDGVFGAQDACALLLAHHDEL
;
A
#
# COMPACT_ATOMS: atom_id res chain seq x y z
N GLN A 1 -24.19 38.62 48.46
CA GLN A 1 -24.11 37.46 49.36
C GLN A 1 -25.30 36.55 49.06
N ARG A 2 -25.04 35.43 48.41
CA ARG A 2 -25.86 34.22 48.48
C ARG A 2 -24.93 33.07 48.15
N GLU A 3 -24.51 32.36 49.19
CA GLU A 3 -23.83 31.08 49.14
C GLU A 3 -24.87 29.99 49.40
N MET A 4 -24.72 28.84 48.73
CA MET A 4 -25.25 27.48 49.00
C MET A 4 -25.02 26.69 47.69
N GLU A 5 -23.99 25.86 47.54
CA GLU A 5 -23.69 24.54 48.16
C GLU A 5 -24.27 23.36 47.35
N GLY A 6 -23.44 22.32 47.13
CA GLY A 6 -23.71 21.02 46.48
C GLY A 6 -22.94 20.86 45.16
N GLU A 7 -21.76 20.21 45.09
CA GLU A 7 -21.57 18.74 44.90
C GLU A 7 -22.45 18.25 43.73
N GLU A 8 -21.93 17.66 42.65
CA GLU A 8 -21.39 16.28 42.59
C GLU A 8 -20.28 16.15 41.50
N ASP A 9 -19.21 15.43 41.84
CA ASP A 9 -18.27 14.78 40.93
C ASP A 9 -19.05 13.91 39.93
N ASP A 10 -18.78 14.07 38.62
CA ASP A 10 -19.03 13.04 37.63
C ASP A 10 -17.77 12.94 36.76
N ASP A 11 -16.84 12.11 37.26
CA ASP A 11 -15.85 11.42 36.44
C ASP A 11 -16.60 10.59 35.39
N GLU A 12 -16.65 11.07 34.15
CA GLU A 12 -16.86 10.20 33.00
C GLU A 12 -15.49 9.81 32.45
N ASP A 13 -15.08 8.61 32.89
CA ASP A 13 -14.13 7.67 32.31
C ASP A 13 -13.90 7.82 30.79
N GLU A 14 -12.61 7.80 30.44
CA GLU A 14 -12.02 6.99 29.37
C GLU A 14 -12.90 6.65 28.15
N ASP A 15 -12.79 7.45 27.09
CA ASP A 15 -12.82 6.90 25.72
C ASP A 15 -11.40 6.92 25.17
N ASP A 16 -10.71 5.82 25.49
CA ASP A 16 -9.60 5.27 24.72
C ASP A 16 -10.13 4.92 23.32
N GLU A 17 -10.11 5.90 22.43
CA GLU A 17 -9.91 5.62 21.00
C GLU A 17 -8.47 6.05 20.69
N ASP A 18 -7.51 5.24 21.16
CA ASP A 18 -6.27 5.02 20.40
C ASP A 18 -6.72 4.61 19.00
N GLY A 19 -6.85 5.62 18.14
CA GLY A 19 -6.99 5.44 16.72
C GLY A 19 -5.72 4.76 16.23
N GLU A 20 -5.68 3.43 16.32
CA GLU A 20 -4.91 2.55 15.43
C GLU A 20 -5.46 2.67 13.99
N GLU A 21 -5.83 3.88 13.57
CA GLU A 21 -6.02 4.24 12.17
C GLU A 21 -4.63 4.28 11.52
N GLY A 22 -4.22 3.10 11.04
CA GLY A 22 -3.25 3.00 9.97
C GLY A 22 -1.81 3.18 10.39
N ARG A 23 -1.31 2.41 11.37
CA ARG A 23 0.13 2.15 11.41
C ARG A 23 0.51 1.46 10.10
N PRO A 24 1.30 2.09 9.22
CA PRO A 24 1.76 1.43 8.02
C PRO A 24 2.52 0.17 8.43
N SER A 25 2.29 -0.93 7.71
CA SER A 25 3.05 -2.17 7.90
C SER A 25 4.55 -1.87 7.92
N GLU A 26 5.37 -2.68 8.60
CA GLU A 26 6.82 -2.46 8.61
C GLU A 26 7.39 -2.33 7.19
N ALA A 27 6.85 -3.13 6.24
CA ALA A 27 7.21 -3.01 4.83
C ALA A 27 6.83 -1.65 4.22
N ALA A 28 5.65 -1.10 4.54
CA ALA A 28 5.24 0.23 4.09
C ALA A 28 6.09 1.35 4.74
N ARG A 29 6.51 1.20 6.01
CA ARG A 29 7.48 2.13 6.63
C ARG A 29 8.83 2.09 5.94
N LEU A 30 9.40 0.89 5.80
CA LEU A 30 10.68 0.68 5.13
C LEU A 30 10.65 1.20 3.70
N LEU A 31 9.52 1.02 3.00
CA LEU A 31 9.29 1.60 1.68
C LEU A 31 9.37 3.13 1.73
N LEU A 32 8.60 3.79 2.59
CA LEU A 32 8.57 5.26 2.68
C LEU A 32 9.92 5.86 3.08
N GLU A 33 10.71 5.14 3.88
CA GLU A 33 12.06 5.52 4.27
C GLU A 33 13.11 5.17 3.19
N HIS A 34 12.78 4.30 2.23
CA HIS A 34 13.68 3.89 1.17
C HIS A 34 13.92 4.99 0.14
N ARG A 35 15.16 5.09 -0.34
CA ARG A 35 15.59 6.10 -1.33
C ARG A 35 14.81 6.09 -2.65
N PHE A 36 14.16 4.97 -2.97
CA PHE A 36 13.35 4.79 -4.17
C PHE A 36 11.86 4.62 -3.88
N GLY A 37 11.45 4.56 -2.61
CA GLY A 37 10.08 4.22 -2.27
C GLY A 37 9.10 5.28 -2.72
N LYS A 38 9.39 6.56 -2.45
CA LYS A 38 8.55 7.67 -2.90
C LYS A 38 8.37 7.70 -4.42
N ASP A 39 9.48 7.65 -5.16
CA ASP A 39 9.45 7.61 -6.62
C ASP A 39 8.73 6.37 -7.17
N CYS A 40 8.88 5.22 -6.51
CA CYS A 40 8.14 4.02 -6.88
C CYS A 40 6.64 4.24 -6.72
N VAL A 41 6.20 4.71 -5.55
CA VAL A 41 4.78 4.91 -5.24
C VAL A 41 4.16 5.89 -6.21
N GLU A 42 4.78 7.06 -6.46
CA GLU A 42 4.26 8.03 -7.44
C GLU A 42 4.11 7.42 -8.85
N LYS A 43 5.06 6.60 -9.28
CA LYS A 43 5.00 5.93 -10.58
C LYS A 43 3.94 4.82 -10.62
N ALA A 44 3.79 4.07 -9.53
CA ALA A 44 2.78 3.03 -9.40
C ALA A 44 1.37 3.61 -9.37
N GLU A 45 1.14 4.71 -8.62
CA GLU A 45 -0.13 5.44 -8.62
C GLU A 45 -0.46 5.99 -10.01
N ALA A 46 0.53 6.52 -10.74
CA ALA A 46 0.34 6.96 -12.12
C ALA A 46 -0.03 5.79 -13.06
N ALA A 47 0.50 4.59 -12.81
CA ALA A 47 0.11 3.39 -13.52
C ALA A 47 -1.35 3.01 -13.20
N GLU A 48 -1.78 3.09 -11.95
CA GLU A 48 -3.18 2.83 -11.56
C GLU A 48 -4.15 3.81 -12.22
N GLN A 49 -3.79 5.10 -12.25
CA GLN A 49 -4.61 6.11 -12.91
C GLN A 49 -4.71 5.90 -14.43
N SER A 50 -3.67 5.34 -15.05
CA SER A 50 -3.61 5.17 -16.50
C SER A 50 -4.19 3.85 -16.98
N LEU A 51 -4.02 2.79 -16.20
CA LEU A 51 -4.37 1.42 -16.57
C LEU A 51 -5.64 0.96 -15.84
N GLY A 52 -5.73 1.23 -14.54
CA GLY A 52 -6.76 0.72 -13.64
C GLY A 52 -6.15 0.35 -12.30
N LEU A 53 -6.98 0.25 -11.26
CA LEU A 53 -6.52 -0.08 -9.90
C LEU A 53 -5.90 -1.47 -9.87
N PHE A 54 -4.89 -1.68 -9.03
CA PHE A 54 -4.23 -2.99 -8.93
C PHE A 54 -5.14 -4.07 -8.34
N ASP A 55 -6.05 -3.69 -7.45
CA ASP A 55 -7.06 -4.52 -6.81
C ASP A 55 -8.40 -4.57 -7.57
N ASP A 56 -8.47 -4.06 -8.81
CA ASP A 56 -9.72 -4.05 -9.58
C ASP A 56 -10.18 -5.48 -9.94
N HIS A 57 -11.21 -5.95 -9.23
CA HIS A 57 -11.80 -7.28 -9.38
C HIS A 57 -12.55 -7.49 -10.70
N ASP A 58 -12.85 -6.42 -11.45
CA ASP A 58 -13.59 -6.48 -12.71
C ASP A 58 -12.65 -6.59 -13.93
N LYS A 59 -11.32 -6.52 -13.72
CA LYS A 59 -10.34 -6.60 -14.81
C LYS A 59 -10.01 -8.03 -15.22
N GLU A 60 -9.73 -8.19 -16.51
CA GLU A 60 -9.28 -9.44 -17.10
C GLU A 60 -7.80 -9.72 -16.81
N GLU A 61 -7.37 -10.99 -16.89
CA GLU A 61 -5.98 -11.40 -16.64
C GLU A 61 -4.96 -10.67 -17.54
N ALA A 62 -5.35 -10.36 -18.79
CA ALA A 62 -4.54 -9.56 -19.70
C ALA A 62 -4.24 -8.15 -19.16
N HIS A 63 -5.13 -7.60 -18.32
CA HIS A 63 -4.91 -6.33 -17.65
C HIS A 63 -3.86 -6.44 -16.55
N LEU A 64 -3.91 -7.52 -15.77
CA LEU A 64 -2.92 -7.79 -14.72
C LEU A 64 -1.51 -7.92 -15.29
N LEU A 65 -1.38 -8.55 -16.47
CA LEU A 65 -0.10 -8.63 -17.19
C LEU A 65 0.40 -7.25 -17.63
N ASN A 66 -0.50 -6.37 -18.10
CA ASN A 66 -0.10 -5.00 -18.45
C ASN A 66 0.37 -4.19 -17.23
N LEU A 67 -0.33 -4.30 -16.09
CA LEU A 67 0.09 -3.69 -14.82
C LEU A 67 1.45 -4.24 -14.37
N ALA A 68 1.63 -5.56 -14.41
CA ALA A 68 2.87 -6.22 -14.06
C ALA A 68 4.04 -5.78 -14.95
N ALA A 69 3.82 -5.67 -16.26
CA ALA A 69 4.82 -5.18 -17.21
C ALA A 69 5.19 -3.72 -16.93
N HIS A 70 4.23 -2.89 -16.50
CA HIS A 70 4.48 -1.50 -16.12
C HIS A 70 5.30 -1.40 -14.83
N MET A 71 4.95 -2.19 -13.81
CA MET A 71 5.71 -2.25 -12.55
C MET A 71 7.14 -2.77 -12.76
N ARG A 72 7.32 -3.77 -13.64
CA ARG A 72 8.66 -4.21 -14.06
C ARG A 72 9.46 -3.08 -14.69
N LYS A 73 8.82 -2.25 -15.52
CA LYS A 73 9.48 -1.09 -16.13
C LYS A 73 9.88 -0.06 -15.09
N ILE A 74 9.03 0.21 -14.09
CA ILE A 74 9.35 1.09 -12.96
C ILE A 74 10.59 0.57 -12.22
N GLY A 75 10.66 -0.73 -11.93
CA GLY A 75 11.85 -1.33 -11.29
C GLY A 75 13.12 -1.20 -12.13
N ALA A 76 13.01 -1.39 -13.45
CA ALA A 76 14.12 -1.17 -14.36
C ALA A 76 14.56 0.30 -14.40
N ASP A 77 13.63 1.24 -14.40
CA ASP A 77 13.92 2.68 -14.41
C ASP A 77 14.55 3.15 -13.08
N LEU A 78 14.13 2.58 -11.94
CA LEU A 78 14.62 2.98 -10.61
C LEU A 78 15.93 2.29 -10.22
N PHE A 79 16.03 0.98 -10.40
CA PHE A 79 17.16 0.18 -9.93
C PHE A 79 18.10 -0.27 -11.05
N GLY A 80 17.74 -0.06 -12.33
CA GLY A 80 18.47 -0.59 -13.47
C GLY A 80 18.37 -2.12 -13.61
N LYS A 81 17.51 -2.78 -12.81
CA LYS A 81 17.36 -4.23 -12.76
C LYS A 81 16.13 -4.64 -13.58
N HIS A 82 16.35 -5.42 -14.62
CA HIS A 82 15.27 -6.07 -15.36
C HIS A 82 15.04 -7.47 -14.78
N ALA A 83 14.00 -7.64 -13.98
CA ALA A 83 13.54 -8.95 -13.50
C ALA A 83 12.30 -9.41 -14.30
N PRO A 84 12.44 -10.20 -15.38
CA PRO A 84 11.28 -10.74 -16.09
C PRO A 84 10.43 -11.66 -15.21
N GLU A 85 11.04 -12.30 -14.21
CA GLU A 85 10.35 -13.16 -13.24
C GLU A 85 9.42 -12.38 -12.30
N PHE A 86 9.66 -11.07 -12.14
CA PHE A 86 8.77 -10.22 -11.35
C PHE A 86 7.40 -10.08 -11.99
N GLU A 87 7.31 -10.02 -13.33
CA GLU A 87 6.03 -9.84 -14.04
C GLU A 87 5.05 -10.99 -13.71
N SER A 88 5.53 -12.23 -13.80
CA SER A 88 4.75 -13.42 -13.45
C SER A 88 4.39 -13.49 -11.97
N GLN A 89 5.33 -13.13 -11.08
CA GLN A 89 5.08 -13.12 -9.63
C GLN A 89 4.08 -12.03 -9.23
N PHE A 90 4.18 -10.86 -9.83
CA PHE A 90 3.27 -9.74 -9.60
C PHE A 90 1.87 -10.07 -10.09
N ALA A 91 1.72 -10.58 -11.32
CA ALA A 91 0.43 -11.01 -11.86
C ALA A 91 -0.21 -12.09 -10.98
N LYS A 92 0.58 -13.07 -10.51
CA LYS A 92 0.11 -14.07 -9.55
C LYS A 92 -0.35 -13.43 -8.23
N LYS A 93 0.40 -12.46 -7.71
CA LYS A 93 0.03 -11.76 -6.48
C LYS A 93 -1.28 -10.99 -6.62
N LEU A 94 -1.50 -10.32 -7.75
CA LEU A 94 -2.78 -9.64 -8.04
C LEU A 94 -3.94 -10.64 -8.11
N LEU A 95 -3.74 -11.82 -8.70
CA LEU A 95 -4.75 -12.89 -8.69
C LEU A 95 -5.05 -13.40 -7.28
N GLU A 96 -4.02 -13.54 -6.43
CA GLU A 96 -4.20 -13.96 -5.03
C GLU A 96 -4.94 -12.92 -4.19
N VAL A 97 -4.63 -11.63 -4.37
CA VAL A 97 -5.35 -10.51 -3.75
C VAL A 97 -6.80 -10.53 -4.20
N ARG A 98 -7.04 -10.67 -5.50
CA ARG A 98 -8.38 -10.76 -6.08
C ARG A 98 -9.18 -11.93 -5.50
N ALA A 99 -8.54 -13.09 -5.34
CA ALA A 99 -9.19 -14.28 -4.79
C ALA A 99 -9.54 -14.14 -3.30
N GLN A 100 -8.86 -13.24 -2.59
CA GLN A 100 -9.04 -13.00 -1.15
C GLN A 100 -9.91 -11.77 -0.86
N ASP A 101 -10.41 -11.08 -1.90
CA ASP A 101 -11.08 -9.77 -1.74
C ASP A 101 -10.20 -8.78 -0.94
N GLY A 102 -8.88 -8.87 -1.17
CA GLY A 102 -7.88 -8.09 -0.47
C GLY A 102 -7.67 -6.72 -1.10
N VAL A 103 -7.25 -5.75 -0.29
CA VAL A 103 -6.79 -4.45 -0.77
C VAL A 103 -5.33 -4.55 -1.20
N PHE A 104 -5.00 -4.02 -2.36
CA PHE A 104 -3.63 -3.96 -2.85
C PHE A 104 -3.43 -2.69 -3.68
N GLY A 105 -2.62 -1.77 -3.18
CA GLY A 105 -2.38 -0.49 -3.84
C GLY A 105 -0.94 -0.31 -4.33
N ALA A 106 -0.65 0.89 -4.82
CA ALA A 106 0.69 1.31 -5.21
C ALA A 106 1.78 1.06 -4.15
N GLN A 107 1.47 1.24 -2.86
CA GLN A 107 2.43 1.00 -1.78
C GLN A 107 2.79 -0.48 -1.66
N ASP A 108 1.80 -1.38 -1.66
CA ASP A 108 2.04 -2.83 -1.64
C ASP A 108 2.79 -3.29 -2.88
N ALA A 109 2.42 -2.74 -4.04
CA ALA A 109 3.07 -3.02 -5.31
C ALA A 109 4.56 -2.66 -5.28
N CYS A 110 4.87 -1.50 -4.73
CA CYS A 110 6.24 -1.03 -4.57
C CYS A 110 7.01 -1.78 -3.50
N ALA A 111 6.41 -2.05 -2.34
CA ALA A 111 7.03 -2.88 -1.30
C ALA A 111 7.41 -4.25 -1.86
N LEU A 112 6.53 -4.88 -2.64
CA LEU A 112 6.80 -6.15 -3.31
C LEU A 112 7.92 -6.02 -4.35
N LEU A 113 7.91 -4.95 -5.15
CA LEU A 113 8.94 -4.70 -6.15
C LEU A 113 10.33 -4.51 -5.53
N LEU A 114 10.43 -3.70 -4.48
CA LEU A 114 11.69 -3.47 -3.77
C LEU A 114 12.17 -4.73 -3.04
N ALA A 115 11.27 -5.43 -2.33
CA ALA A 115 11.59 -6.68 -1.66
C ALA A 115 12.07 -7.77 -2.64
N HIS A 116 11.47 -7.87 -3.83
CA HIS A 116 11.90 -8.80 -4.87
C HIS A 116 13.32 -8.51 -5.39
N HIS A 117 13.77 -7.25 -5.34
CA HIS A 117 15.09 -6.86 -5.84
C HIS A 117 16.15 -6.73 -4.75
N ASP A 118 15.86 -7.20 -3.52
CA ASP A 118 16.68 -7.04 -2.31
C ASP A 118 16.99 -5.57 -2.00
N GLU A 119 16.03 -4.68 -2.26
CA GLU A 119 16.10 -3.24 -1.98
C GLU A 119 15.27 -2.84 -0.73
N LEU A 120 14.73 -3.81 0.01
CA LEU A 120 13.96 -3.59 1.25
C LEU A 120 14.43 -4.51 2.37
#